data_AF-A0A7X4JFN9-F1
#
_entry.id   AF-A0A7X4JFN9-F1
#
_cell.length_a   1.000
_cell.length_b   1.000
_cell.length_c   1.000
_cell.angle_alpha   90.00
_cell.angle_beta   90.00
_cell.angle_gamma   90.00
#
_symmetry.space_group_name_H-M   'P 1'
#
loop_
_entity.id
_entity.type
_entity.pdbx_description
1 polymer ?
#
loop_
_entity_poly.entity_id
_entity_poly.type
_entity_poly.pdbx_seq_one_letter_code
_entity_poly.pdbx_strand_id
1 'polypeptide(L)'
;MSSQDANEAKGHRRRGGRAVVRLNTAALWQRLALLNRSQSWLAREVGISHGYLSMLVNTGRAPSGRVRLRMQKALEVQSFEDLFELEDSDDKTER
;
A
#
# COMPACT_ATOMS: atom_id res chain seq x y z
N MET A 1 -12.61 -46.04 -20.22
CA MET A 1 -12.87 -44.58 -20.32
C MET A 1 -12.44 -43.98 -18.99
N SER A 2 -11.51 -43.04 -19.06
CA SER A 2 -10.59 -42.67 -17.99
C SER A 2 -11.25 -41.97 -16.81
N SER A 3 -10.90 -42.45 -15.62
CA SER A 3 -11.01 -41.78 -14.33
C SER A 3 -10.12 -40.53 -14.31
N GLN A 4 -10.63 -39.33 -14.61
CA GLN A 4 -9.86 -38.09 -14.40
C GLN A 4 -10.66 -36.79 -14.23
N ASP A 5 -12.00 -36.81 -14.23
CA ASP A 5 -12.83 -35.59 -14.17
C ASP A 5 -13.29 -35.18 -12.76
N ALA A 6 -12.62 -35.62 -11.69
CA ALA A 6 -13.15 -35.46 -10.33
C ALA A 6 -12.33 -34.60 -9.36
N ASN A 7 -11.21 -34.00 -9.74
CA ASN A 7 -10.36 -33.39 -8.72
C ASN A 7 -9.49 -32.22 -9.20
N GLU A 8 -10.05 -31.00 -9.22
CA GLU A 8 -9.33 -29.80 -8.76
C GLU A 8 -10.25 -28.56 -8.72
N ALA A 9 -11.40 -28.69 -8.03
CA ALA A 9 -11.97 -27.53 -7.34
C ALA A 9 -11.07 -27.22 -6.12
N LYS A 10 -9.85 -26.74 -6.37
CA LYS A 10 -8.92 -26.29 -5.32
C LYS A 10 -9.53 -25.04 -4.72
N GLY A 11 -10.28 -25.27 -3.64
CA GLY A 11 -11.05 -24.27 -2.93
C GLY A 11 -10.25 -22.99 -2.75
N HIS A 12 -10.88 -21.88 -3.15
CA HIS A 12 -10.61 -20.57 -2.58
C HIS A 12 -10.96 -20.64 -1.08
N ARG A 13 -10.10 -21.30 -0.30
CA ARG A 13 -10.08 -21.15 1.14
C ARG A 13 -9.74 -19.69 1.36
N ARG A 14 -10.74 -18.87 1.65
CA ARG A 14 -10.56 -17.56 2.25
C ARG A 14 -9.87 -17.81 3.59
N ARG A 15 -8.54 -17.92 3.58
CA ARG A 15 -7.75 -17.67 4.78
C ARG A 15 -8.11 -16.23 5.15
N GLY A 16 -8.65 -16.06 6.34
CA GLY A 16 -8.94 -14.75 6.91
C GLY A 16 -7.65 -13.99 7.23
N GLY A 17 -6.76 -13.84 6.24
CA GLY A 17 -5.57 -13.04 6.32
C GLY A 17 -6.00 -11.58 6.40
N ARG A 18 -5.46 -10.87 7.39
CA ARG A 18 -5.69 -9.43 7.50
C ARG A 18 -4.84 -8.74 6.43
N ALA A 19 -5.45 -8.16 5.40
CA ALA A 19 -4.68 -7.34 4.47
C ALA A 19 -4.15 -6.08 5.18
N VAL A 20 -2.86 -5.80 5.04
CA VAL A 20 -2.21 -4.58 5.55
C VAL A 20 -1.90 -3.68 4.37
N VAL A 21 -2.30 -2.41 4.48
CA VAL A 21 -1.99 -1.41 3.45
C VAL A 21 -0.59 -0.85 3.65
N ARG A 22 0.23 -0.89 2.60
CA ARG A 22 1.54 -0.24 2.54
C ARG A 22 1.55 0.88 1.52
N LEU A 23 2.48 1.81 1.72
CA LEU A 23 2.79 2.85 0.77
C LEU A 23 3.77 2.31 -0.27
N ASN A 24 3.43 2.38 -1.54
CA ASN A 24 4.39 2.15 -2.62
C ASN A 24 5.31 3.38 -2.69
N THR A 25 6.53 3.22 -2.20
CA THR A 25 7.49 4.33 -2.09
C THR A 25 8.01 4.77 -3.45
N ALA A 26 8.17 3.86 -4.40
CA ALA A 26 8.59 4.19 -5.76
C ALA A 26 7.52 5.06 -6.47
N ALA A 27 6.26 4.66 -6.39
CA ALA A 27 5.15 5.41 -6.96
C ALA A 27 4.98 6.78 -6.29
N LEU A 28 5.14 6.85 -4.96
CA LEU A 28 5.19 8.11 -4.23
C LEU A 28 6.25 9.06 -4.81
N TRP A 29 7.49 8.58 -4.96
CA TRP A 29 8.60 9.42 -5.43
C TRP A 29 8.42 9.86 -6.88
N GLN A 30 7.98 8.94 -7.74
CA GLN A 30 7.65 9.26 -9.12
C GLN A 30 6.57 10.34 -9.19
N ARG A 31 5.52 10.24 -8.36
CA ARG A 31 4.44 11.22 -8.37
C ARG A 31 4.88 12.60 -7.87
N LEU A 32 5.73 12.64 -6.83
CA LEU A 32 6.33 13.89 -6.36
C LEU A 32 7.20 14.56 -7.42
N ALA A 33 7.99 13.77 -8.15
CA ALA A 33 8.80 14.28 -9.26
C ALA A 33 7.93 14.85 -10.39
N LEU A 34 6.86 14.15 -10.79
CA LEU A 34 5.92 14.61 -11.83
C LEU A 34 5.21 15.91 -11.44
N LEU A 35 4.90 16.09 -10.15
CA LEU A 35 4.26 17.31 -9.64
C LEU A 35 5.27 18.43 -9.33
N ASN A 36 6.57 18.19 -9.51
CA ASN A 36 7.64 19.09 -9.09
C ASN A 36 7.50 19.52 -7.61
N ARG A 37 7.25 18.54 -6.72
CA ARG A 37 7.04 18.75 -5.29
C ARG A 37 8.07 17.99 -4.46
N SER A 38 8.41 18.57 -3.30
CA SER A 38 9.32 17.96 -2.34
C SER A 38 8.60 17.07 -1.33
N GLN A 39 9.34 16.20 -0.66
CA GLN A 39 8.85 15.44 0.49
C GLN A 39 8.31 16.37 1.59
N SER A 40 8.97 17.50 1.82
CA SER A 40 8.55 18.50 2.80
C SER A 40 7.21 19.13 2.48
N TRP A 41 6.97 19.39 1.19
CA TRP A 41 5.68 19.88 0.73
C TRP A 41 4.58 18.87 1.03
N LEU A 42 4.82 17.58 0.76
CA LEU A 42 3.83 16.52 1.00
C LEU A 42 3.48 16.38 2.49
N ALA A 43 4.48 16.36 3.37
CA ALA A 43 4.25 16.26 4.81
C ALA A 43 3.31 17.38 5.31
N ARG A 44 3.55 18.61 4.84
CA ARG A 44 2.71 19.77 5.15
C ARG A 44 1.30 19.62 4.57
N GLU A 45 1.18 19.22 3.31
CA GLU A 45 -0.11 19.08 2.61
C GLU A 45 -1.00 17.99 3.24
N VAL A 46 -0.38 16.87 3.63
CA VAL A 46 -1.07 15.75 4.30
C VAL A 46 -1.36 16.06 5.78
N GLY A 47 -0.66 17.05 6.36
CA GLY A 47 -0.76 17.44 7.75
C GLY A 47 -0.15 16.41 8.70
N ILE A 48 1.05 15.94 8.37
CA ILE A 48 1.84 15.00 9.19
C ILE A 48 3.26 15.54 9.41
N SER A 49 3.97 15.04 10.42
CA SER A 49 5.37 15.40 10.63
C SER A 49 6.29 14.72 9.61
N HIS A 50 7.44 15.33 9.34
CA HIS A 50 8.50 14.73 8.51
C HIS A 50 8.97 13.39 9.06
N GLY A 51 9.11 13.27 10.38
CA GLY A 51 9.49 12.02 11.02
C GLY A 51 8.46 10.91 10.77
N TYR A 52 7.17 11.24 10.82
CA TYR A 52 6.11 10.29 10.50
C TYR A 52 6.15 9.88 9.01
N LEU A 53 6.31 10.84 8.10
CA LEU A 53 6.46 10.54 6.67
C LEU A 53 7.70 9.65 6.40
N SER A 54 8.82 9.94 7.07
CA SER A 54 10.03 9.11 7.01
C SER A 54 9.76 7.67 7.48
N MET A 55 8.99 7.48 8.56
CA MET A 55 8.59 6.13 8.98
C MET A 55 7.72 5.41 7.93
N LEU A 56 6.77 6.11 7.31
CA LEU A 56 5.95 5.51 6.26
C LEU A 56 6.81 5.02 5.08
N VAL A 57 7.81 5.82 4.68
CA VAL A 57 8.68 5.50 3.56
C VAL A 57 9.72 4.44 3.91
N ASN A 58 10.38 4.54 5.08
CA ASN A 58 11.56 3.75 5.37
C ASN A 58 11.28 2.47 6.16
N THR A 59 10.26 2.47 7.02
CA THR A 59 9.96 1.31 7.89
C THR A 59 8.76 0.51 7.38
N GLY A 60 8.19 0.92 6.25
CA GLY A 60 6.95 0.37 5.71
C GLY A 60 5.75 0.55 6.63
N ARG A 61 5.76 1.49 7.59
CA ARG A 61 4.63 1.66 8.53
C ARG A 61 3.32 1.90 7.75
N ALA A 62 2.25 1.21 8.14
CA ALA A 62 0.96 1.37 7.47
C ALA A 62 0.34 2.74 7.80
N PRO A 63 0.03 3.59 6.80
CA PRO A 63 -0.67 4.84 7.02
C PRO A 63 -2.14 4.57 7.40
N SER A 64 -2.69 5.38 8.31
CA SER A 64 -4.12 5.32 8.65
C SER A 64 -4.99 5.68 7.45
N GLY A 65 -6.25 5.24 7.43
CA GLY A 65 -7.17 5.52 6.32
C GLY A 65 -7.30 7.01 6.00
N ARG A 66 -7.32 7.86 7.04
CA ARG A 66 -7.38 9.32 6.87
C ARG A 66 -6.10 9.89 6.24
N VAL A 67 -4.93 9.36 6.61
CA VAL A 67 -3.66 9.75 5.98
C VAL A 67 -3.64 9.32 4.52
N ARG A 68 -4.11 8.11 4.19
CA ARG A 68 -4.19 7.62 2.81
C ARG A 68 -5.02 8.52 1.90
N LEU A 69 -6.23 8.87 2.33
CA LEU A 69 -7.12 9.78 1.59
C LEU A 69 -6.46 11.14 1.34
N ARG A 70 -5.78 11.70 2.34
CA ARG A 70 -5.06 12.96 2.19
C ARG A 70 -3.88 12.84 1.22
N MET A 71 -3.14 11.74 1.27
CA MET A 71 -2.04 11.49 0.33
C MET A 71 -2.54 11.39 -1.11
N GLN A 72 -3.63 10.64 -1.37
CA GLN A 72 -4.22 10.56 -2.72
C GLN A 72 -4.66 11.93 -3.22
N LYS A 73 -5.31 12.73 -2.36
CA LYS A 73 -5.71 14.08 -2.70
C LYS A 73 -4.51 14.98 -3.00
N ALA A 74 -3.50 15.00 -2.13
CA ALA A 74 -2.30 15.83 -2.27
C ALA A 74 -1.50 15.47 -3.53
N LEU A 75 -1.45 14.18 -3.88
CA LEU A 75 -0.71 13.69 -5.03
C LEU A 75 -1.57 13.60 -6.30
N GLU A 76 -2.82 14.06 -6.26
CA GLU A 76 -3.75 14.01 -7.39
C GLU A 76 -3.83 12.60 -8.01
N VAL A 77 -3.84 11.57 -7.14
CA VAL A 77 -3.89 10.16 -7.53
C VAL A 77 -5.35 9.70 -7.51
N GLN A 78 -5.80 9.07 -8.60
CA GLN A 78 -7.18 8.63 -8.76
C GLN A 78 -7.42 7.21 -8.24
N SER A 79 -6.48 6.28 -8.42
CA SER A 79 -6.62 4.90 -7.94
C SER A 79 -5.90 4.66 -6.62
N PHE A 80 -6.33 3.65 -5.87
CA PHE A 80 -5.63 3.25 -4.64
C PHE A 80 -4.28 2.60 -4.97
N GLU A 81 -4.28 1.73 -5.98
CA GLU A 81 -3.17 0.89 -6.43
C GLU A 81 -2.01 1.71 -7.01
N ASP A 82 -2.30 2.94 -7.45
CA ASP A 82 -1.31 3.90 -7.95
C ASP A 82 -0.37 4.42 -6.84
N LEU A 83 -0.73 4.24 -5.56
CA LEU A 83 0.04 4.76 -4.42
C LEU A 83 0.21 3.74 -3.29
N PHE A 84 -0.67 2.75 -3.20
CA PHE A 84 -0.69 1.80 -2.11
C PHE A 84 -0.74 0.36 -2.59
N GLU A 85 -0.20 -0.53 -1.76
CA GLU A 85 -0.17 -1.97 -1.99
C GLU A 85 -0.84 -2.69 -0.82
N LEU A 86 -1.40 -3.87 -1.11
CA LEU A 86 -1.95 -4.78 -0.11
C LEU A 86 -0.94 -5.89 0.14
N GLU A 87 -0.50 -6.02 1.39
CA GLU A 87 0.28 -7.17 1.86
C GLU A 87 -0.62 -8.11 2.67
N ASP A 88 -0.54 -9.40 2.39
CA ASP A 88 -1.15 -10.42 3.25
C ASP A 88 -0.38 -10.52 4.57
N SER A 89 -1.08 -10.41 5.70
CA SER A 89 -0.44 -10.54 7.03
C SER A 89 0.10 -11.92 7.34
N ASP A 90 -0.25 -12.94 6.54
CA ASP A 90 0.17 -14.32 6.75
C ASP A 90 1.67 -14.54 6.43
N ASP A 91 2.33 -13.56 5.80
CA ASP A 91 3.73 -13.63 5.34
C ASP A 91 4.74 -13.10 6.38
N LYS A 92 4.34 -12.99 7.66
CA LYS A 92 5.20 -12.54 8.77
C LYS A 92 5.39 -13.58 9.88
N THR A 93 5.49 -14.85 9.50
CA THR A 93 6.24 -15.83 10.30
C THR A 93 7.57 -16.02 9.58
N GLU A 94 8.70 -15.88 10.29
CA GLU A 94 10.09 -15.87 9.79
C GLU A 94 10.62 -14.51 9.28
N ARG A 95 11.12 -13.70 10.23
CA ARG A 95 12.40 -12.99 10.09
C ARG A 95 12.95 -12.61 11.46
#